data_AF-A0A511WPK6-F1
#
_entry.id   AF-A0A511WPK6-F1
#
_cell.length_a   1.000
_cell.length_b   1.000
_cell.length_c   1.000
_cell.angle_alpha   90.00
_cell.angle_beta   90.00
_cell.angle_gamma   90.00
#
_symmetry.space_group_name_H-M   'P 1'
#
loop_
_entity.id
_entity.type
_entity.pdbx_description
1 polymer ?
#
loop_
_entity_poly.entity_id
_entity_poly.type
_entity_poly.pdbx_seq_one_letter_code
_entity_poly.pdbx_strand_id
1 'polypeptide(L)'
;MFSSKWRMLKKDLKAALKSPPSPLTTEEEALVKEIRRITQEKNRNNVTRTMAYLHFFEKHPEVHWALLAHLVSRNAGWNMTDLKGEYLPKLLTGKEATDFFVFLERGNWLIFQDAYPQLLLYDASLKHCRPLYHLLDALNVSKFMKPFWERFWKNGNSEELTKALIVNEQHYIEDRVIRNHLYMATVMDKVMFKLQDVLSMNHILFPYVTPLQQKIKLVGGTVHHFSAVNERILLGRSLYELLYGVRSRLDQIVQWCSAHTHTGSRKDYWPQLFNDVNETPPGHVHEMTVSPCRRKQNGPKIYSPKLNIVWEDWVHSEAETGDWFKNASVLDIMKKNAKEYDGDIELVYCRTLEEIEFASQAKQTFFHKTEGQPEDRP
;
A
#
# COMPACT_ATOMS: atom_id res chain seq x y z
N MET A 1 -14.86 8.61 32.09
CA MET A 1 -16.26 8.37 31.66
C MET A 1 -16.27 7.93 30.20
N PHE A 2 -16.85 6.77 29.87
CA PHE A 2 -16.95 6.31 28.47
C PHE A 2 -17.95 7.19 27.69
N SER A 3 -17.48 7.88 26.62
CA SER A 3 -18.38 8.54 25.67
C SER A 3 -19.45 7.55 25.16
N SER A 4 -20.71 7.98 25.11
CA SER A 4 -21.86 7.11 24.77
C SER A 4 -21.68 6.44 23.40
N LYS A 5 -21.03 7.14 22.46
CA LYS A 5 -20.68 6.65 21.12
C LYS A 5 -19.92 5.32 21.13
N TRP A 6 -18.90 5.19 21.99
CA TRP A 6 -18.07 3.99 22.09
C TRP A 6 -18.80 2.83 22.77
N ARG A 7 -19.71 3.13 23.70
CA ARG A 7 -20.55 2.09 24.34
C ARG A 7 -21.52 1.47 23.34
N MET A 8 -22.16 2.29 22.50
CA MET A 8 -23.04 1.81 21.43
C MET A 8 -22.27 0.96 20.42
N LEU A 9 -21.14 1.45 19.92
CA LEU A 9 -20.32 0.69 18.96
C LEU A 9 -19.85 -0.65 19.53
N LYS A 10 -19.47 -0.70 20.82
CA LYS A 10 -19.11 -1.96 21.49
C LYS A 10 -20.28 -2.95 21.55
N LYS A 11 -21.51 -2.47 21.72
CA LYS A 11 -22.71 -3.30 21.68
C LYS A 11 -22.93 -3.85 20.28
N ASP A 12 -22.84 -3.00 19.25
CA ASP A 12 -23.05 -3.39 17.85
C ASP A 12 -22.00 -4.42 17.39
N LEU A 13 -20.74 -4.22 17.74
CA LEU A 13 -19.64 -5.18 17.47
C LEU A 13 -19.87 -6.54 18.14
N LYS A 14 -20.32 -6.55 19.40
CA LYS A 14 -20.67 -7.81 20.09
C LYS A 14 -21.89 -8.49 19.47
N ALA A 15 -22.84 -7.74 18.95
CA ALA A 15 -23.99 -8.28 18.24
C ALA A 15 -23.58 -8.88 16.89
N ALA A 16 -22.71 -8.19 16.14
CA ALA A 16 -22.16 -8.69 14.88
C ALA A 16 -21.46 -10.05 15.07
N LEU A 17 -20.61 -10.20 16.09
CA LEU A 17 -19.94 -11.47 16.41
C LEU A 17 -20.91 -12.65 16.58
N LYS A 18 -22.08 -12.40 17.17
CA LYS A 18 -23.09 -13.44 17.47
C LYS A 18 -24.06 -13.68 16.32
N SER A 19 -24.08 -12.80 15.32
CA SER A 19 -25.05 -12.88 14.22
C SER A 19 -24.69 -14.03 13.29
N PRO A 20 -25.60 -14.97 13.00
CA PRO A 20 -25.38 -15.97 11.96
C PRO A 20 -25.44 -15.30 10.57
N PRO A 21 -24.81 -15.91 9.54
CA PRO A 21 -25.02 -15.49 8.16
C PRO A 21 -26.51 -15.54 7.81
N SER A 22 -26.98 -14.53 7.07
CA SER A 22 -28.35 -14.51 6.58
C SER A 22 -28.48 -15.37 5.31
N PRO A 23 -29.58 -16.12 5.12
CA PRO A 23 -29.85 -16.77 3.85
C PRO A 23 -30.00 -15.71 2.77
N LEU A 24 -29.41 -15.97 1.60
CA LEU A 24 -29.41 -15.04 0.48
C LEU A 24 -30.62 -15.29 -0.43
N THR A 25 -31.18 -14.23 -1.00
CA THR A 25 -32.09 -14.39 -2.14
C THR A 25 -31.29 -14.68 -3.42
N THR A 26 -31.95 -15.19 -4.46
CA THR A 26 -31.31 -15.44 -5.76
C THR A 26 -30.67 -14.18 -6.36
N GLU A 27 -31.29 -13.02 -6.18
CA GLU A 27 -30.73 -11.73 -6.61
C GLU A 27 -29.47 -11.36 -5.82
N GLU A 28 -29.46 -11.63 -4.51
CA GLU A 28 -28.31 -11.37 -3.64
C GLU A 28 -27.14 -12.32 -3.94
N GLU A 29 -27.43 -13.59 -4.26
CA GLU A 29 -26.42 -14.55 -4.75
C GLU A 29 -25.79 -14.09 -6.06
N ALA A 30 -26.61 -13.63 -7.01
CA ALA A 30 -26.14 -13.09 -8.27
C ALA A 30 -25.27 -11.84 -8.07
N LEU A 31 -25.67 -10.93 -7.17
CA LEU A 31 -24.90 -9.75 -6.82
C LEU A 31 -23.55 -10.11 -6.19
N VAL A 32 -23.53 -11.02 -5.22
CA VAL A 32 -22.29 -11.49 -4.57
C VAL A 32 -21.36 -12.13 -5.58
N LYS A 33 -21.88 -12.95 -6.51
CA LYS A 33 -21.10 -13.55 -7.58
C LYS A 33 -20.49 -12.50 -8.50
N GLU A 34 -21.26 -11.48 -8.89
CA GLU A 34 -20.75 -10.40 -9.74
C GLU A 34 -19.69 -9.55 -9.03
N ILE A 35 -19.90 -9.20 -7.75
CA ILE A 35 -18.91 -8.50 -6.94
C ILE A 35 -17.61 -9.30 -6.89
N ARG A 36 -17.67 -10.62 -6.62
CA ARG A 36 -16.48 -11.49 -6.61
C ARG A 36 -15.77 -11.51 -7.96
N ARG A 37 -16.52 -11.59 -9.07
CA ARG A 37 -15.97 -11.59 -10.43
C ARG A 37 -15.23 -10.29 -10.73
N ILE A 38 -15.85 -9.14 -10.45
CA ILE A 38 -15.23 -7.82 -10.66
C ILE A 38 -13.99 -7.67 -9.77
N THR A 39 -14.07 -8.08 -8.50
CA THR A 39 -12.93 -8.04 -7.58
C THR A 39 -11.76 -8.86 -8.14
N GLN A 40 -11.99 -10.10 -8.58
CA GLN A 40 -10.94 -10.94 -9.17
C GLN A 40 -10.32 -10.30 -10.41
N GLU A 41 -11.14 -9.75 -11.31
CA GLU A 41 -10.67 -9.08 -12.53
C GLU A 41 -9.78 -7.86 -12.20
N LYS A 42 -10.18 -7.04 -11.22
CA LYS A 42 -9.41 -5.85 -10.81
C LYS A 42 -8.22 -6.19 -9.92
N ASN A 43 -8.22 -7.35 -9.26
CA ASN A 43 -7.12 -7.84 -8.42
C ASN A 43 -5.97 -8.50 -9.22
N ARG A 44 -5.97 -8.36 -10.55
CA ARG A 44 -4.96 -8.98 -11.44
C ARG A 44 -3.51 -8.63 -11.06
N ASN A 45 -3.21 -7.35 -10.87
CA ASN A 45 -1.88 -6.89 -10.44
C ASN A 45 -1.96 -5.52 -9.75
N ASN A 46 -0.82 -4.99 -9.29
CA ASN A 46 -0.78 -3.72 -8.58
C ASN A 46 -1.34 -2.55 -9.41
N VAL A 47 -1.08 -2.50 -10.72
CA VAL A 47 -1.57 -1.41 -11.59
C VAL A 47 -3.10 -1.42 -11.65
N THR A 48 -3.71 -2.58 -11.91
CA THR A 48 -5.18 -2.68 -12.03
C THR A 48 -5.87 -2.37 -10.71
N ARG A 49 -5.34 -2.87 -9.59
CA ARG A 49 -5.87 -2.59 -8.25
C ARG A 49 -5.82 -1.11 -7.92
N THR A 50 -4.66 -0.49 -8.14
CA THR A 50 -4.42 0.90 -7.80
C THR A 50 -5.36 1.82 -8.57
N MET A 51 -5.58 1.56 -9.86
CA MET A 51 -6.53 2.34 -10.66
C MET A 51 -7.99 2.07 -10.28
N ALA A 52 -8.33 0.85 -9.87
CA ALA A 52 -9.68 0.54 -9.40
C ALA A 52 -10.07 1.33 -8.14
N TYR A 53 -9.13 1.59 -7.24
CA TYR A 53 -9.36 2.49 -6.09
C TYR A 53 -9.60 3.94 -6.52
N LEU A 54 -8.82 4.46 -7.47
CA LEU A 54 -9.00 5.83 -7.97
C LEU A 54 -10.36 6.01 -8.64
N HIS A 55 -10.72 5.10 -9.57
CA HIS A 55 -12.02 5.17 -10.25
C HIS A 55 -13.20 5.07 -9.28
N PHE A 56 -13.05 4.28 -8.20
CA PHE A 56 -14.07 4.23 -7.16
C PHE A 56 -14.17 5.55 -6.40
N PHE A 57 -13.03 6.12 -5.99
CA PHE A 57 -12.98 7.40 -5.29
C PHE A 57 -13.56 8.55 -6.12
N GLU A 58 -13.26 8.60 -7.42
CA GLU A 58 -13.80 9.62 -8.33
C GLU A 58 -15.34 9.59 -8.39
N LYS A 59 -15.94 8.41 -8.21
CA LYS A 59 -17.39 8.23 -8.14
C LYS A 59 -17.96 8.51 -6.74
N HIS A 60 -17.23 8.14 -5.68
CA HIS A 60 -17.67 8.16 -4.29
C HIS A 60 -16.62 8.83 -3.39
N PRO A 61 -16.41 10.17 -3.54
CA PRO A 61 -15.35 10.88 -2.83
C PRO A 61 -15.54 10.91 -1.32
N GLU A 62 -16.74 10.65 -0.82
CA GLU A 62 -17.08 10.48 0.59
C GLU A 62 -16.44 9.22 1.21
N VAL A 63 -16.06 8.22 0.42
CA VAL A 63 -15.35 7.03 0.90
C VAL A 63 -13.85 7.30 0.87
N HIS A 64 -13.38 8.09 1.85
CA HIS A 64 -12.01 8.60 1.88
C HIS A 64 -10.92 7.51 1.78
N TRP A 65 -11.17 6.33 2.33
CA TRP A 65 -10.24 5.21 2.29
C TRP A 65 -9.82 4.84 0.85
N ALA A 66 -10.68 5.02 -0.15
CA ALA A 66 -10.35 4.68 -1.52
C ALA A 66 -9.21 5.55 -2.10
N LEU A 67 -9.18 6.86 -1.82
CA LEU A 67 -8.06 7.72 -2.25
C LEU A 67 -6.78 7.36 -1.49
N LEU A 68 -6.88 7.10 -0.19
CA LEU A 68 -5.74 6.67 0.62
C LEU A 68 -5.15 5.35 0.08
N ALA A 69 -6.01 4.36 -0.19
CA ALA A 69 -5.62 3.08 -0.74
C ALA A 69 -4.99 3.22 -2.13
N HIS A 70 -5.52 4.09 -3.00
CA HIS A 70 -4.89 4.43 -4.27
C HIS A 70 -3.46 4.92 -4.06
N LEU A 71 -3.27 5.95 -3.25
CA LEU A 71 -1.95 6.57 -3.02
C LEU A 71 -0.95 5.61 -2.38
N VAL A 72 -1.37 4.83 -1.37
CA VAL A 72 -0.50 3.83 -0.72
C VAL A 72 -0.17 2.69 -1.69
N SER A 73 -1.13 2.23 -2.49
CA SER A 73 -0.90 1.15 -3.47
C SER A 73 0.00 1.59 -4.63
N ARG A 74 -0.03 2.88 -5.02
CA ARG A 74 0.96 3.43 -5.96
C ARG A 74 2.39 3.28 -5.42
N ASN A 75 2.58 3.46 -4.11
CA ASN A 75 3.88 3.28 -3.46
C ASN A 75 4.33 1.80 -3.42
N ALA A 76 3.40 0.89 -3.16
CA ALA A 76 3.68 -0.55 -3.30
C ALA A 76 4.11 -0.92 -4.73
N GLY A 77 3.53 -0.28 -5.75
CA GLY A 77 3.88 -0.51 -7.15
C GLY A 77 5.34 -0.22 -7.46
N TRP A 78 5.85 0.95 -7.06
CA TRP A 78 7.26 1.27 -7.31
C TRP A 78 8.22 0.53 -6.39
N ASN A 79 7.80 0.13 -5.19
CA ASN A 79 8.58 -0.82 -4.39
C ASN A 79 8.78 -2.16 -5.12
N MET A 80 7.77 -2.63 -5.86
CA MET A 80 7.88 -3.86 -6.64
C MET A 80 8.81 -3.71 -7.85
N THR A 81 8.75 -2.59 -8.57
CA THR A 81 9.56 -2.38 -9.79
C THR A 81 11.01 -2.03 -9.47
N ASP A 82 11.28 -1.34 -8.36
CA ASP A 82 12.62 -1.01 -7.92
C ASP A 82 13.48 -2.25 -7.65
N LEU A 83 12.87 -3.40 -7.34
CA LEU A 83 13.56 -4.70 -7.21
C LEU A 83 14.26 -5.14 -8.51
N LYS A 84 13.85 -4.57 -9.65
CA LYS A 84 14.47 -4.71 -10.98
C LYS A 84 14.88 -3.35 -11.57
N GLY A 85 14.99 -2.32 -10.72
CA GLY A 85 15.38 -0.96 -11.09
C GLY A 85 16.89 -0.76 -11.04
N GLU A 86 17.32 0.49 -10.87
CA GLU A 86 18.74 0.85 -10.96
C GLU A 86 19.60 0.23 -9.84
N TYR A 87 19.16 0.31 -8.57
CA TYR A 87 20.05 0.03 -7.44
C TYR A 87 19.79 -1.33 -6.76
N LEU A 88 18.54 -1.70 -6.48
CA LEU A 88 18.25 -2.91 -5.70
C LEU A 88 18.77 -4.22 -6.33
N PRO A 89 18.79 -4.40 -7.67
CA PRO A 89 19.41 -5.59 -8.27
C PRO A 89 20.90 -5.79 -7.96
N LYS A 90 21.60 -4.72 -7.53
CA LYS A 90 23.00 -4.79 -7.12
C LYS A 90 23.12 -5.18 -5.64
N LEU A 91 22.11 -4.83 -4.83
CA LEU A 91 22.05 -5.10 -3.39
C LEU A 91 21.45 -6.48 -3.06
N LEU A 92 20.55 -6.98 -3.89
CA LEU A 92 19.83 -8.24 -3.73
C LEU A 92 20.23 -9.26 -4.79
N THR A 93 20.20 -10.54 -4.43
CA THR A 93 20.24 -11.64 -5.40
C THR A 93 18.91 -11.72 -6.17
N GLY A 94 18.90 -12.36 -7.35
CA GLY A 94 17.66 -12.56 -8.11
C GLY A 94 16.57 -13.33 -7.35
N LYS A 95 16.98 -14.29 -6.50
CA LYS A 95 16.07 -15.01 -5.60
C LYS A 95 15.48 -14.06 -4.54
N GLU A 96 16.33 -13.31 -3.85
CA GLU A 96 15.88 -12.32 -2.85
C GLU A 96 14.90 -11.31 -3.47
N ALA A 97 15.21 -10.75 -4.64
CA ALA A 97 14.32 -9.83 -5.34
C ALA A 97 12.96 -10.47 -5.67
N THR A 98 12.94 -11.74 -6.07
CA THR A 98 11.69 -12.46 -6.36
C THR A 98 10.89 -12.73 -5.08
N ASP A 99 11.54 -13.19 -4.01
CA ASP A 99 10.88 -13.44 -2.72
C ASP A 99 10.26 -12.15 -2.15
N PHE A 100 10.97 -11.02 -2.26
CA PHE A 100 10.46 -9.70 -1.88
C PHE A 100 9.25 -9.29 -2.72
N PHE A 101 9.32 -9.50 -4.04
CA PHE A 101 8.21 -9.20 -4.93
C PHE A 101 6.95 -9.98 -4.54
N VAL A 102 7.08 -11.30 -4.34
CA VAL A 102 5.97 -12.18 -3.95
C VAL A 102 5.38 -11.76 -2.60
N PHE A 103 6.22 -11.39 -1.63
CA PHE A 103 5.77 -10.87 -0.34
C PHE A 103 4.93 -9.60 -0.49
N LEU A 104 5.43 -8.60 -1.24
CA LEU A 104 4.70 -7.36 -1.49
C LEU A 104 3.40 -7.62 -2.26
N GLU A 105 3.45 -8.47 -3.29
CA GLU A 105 2.33 -8.77 -4.17
C GLU A 105 1.22 -9.52 -3.42
N ARG A 106 1.56 -10.52 -2.61
CA ARG A 106 0.59 -11.26 -1.77
C ARG A 106 -0.11 -10.35 -0.78
N GLY A 107 0.65 -9.48 -0.10
CA GLY A 107 0.07 -8.51 0.83
C GLY A 107 -0.95 -7.60 0.15
N ASN A 108 -0.56 -6.95 -0.95
CA ASN A 108 -1.44 -6.05 -1.70
C ASN A 108 -2.64 -6.76 -2.32
N TRP A 109 -2.46 -8.00 -2.79
CA TRP A 109 -3.54 -8.82 -3.34
C TRP A 109 -4.58 -9.16 -2.27
N LEU A 110 -4.15 -9.57 -1.06
CA LEU A 110 -5.04 -9.88 0.06
C LEU A 110 -5.83 -8.65 0.54
N ILE A 111 -5.16 -7.50 0.64
CA ILE A 111 -5.81 -6.22 1.01
C ILE A 111 -6.93 -5.90 0.04
N PHE A 112 -6.67 -5.99 -1.27
CA PHE A 112 -7.66 -5.69 -2.29
C PHE A 112 -8.80 -6.71 -2.32
N GLN A 113 -8.47 -7.99 -2.17
CA GLN A 113 -9.42 -9.10 -2.10
C GLN A 113 -10.47 -8.89 -1.00
N ASP A 114 -10.07 -8.31 0.14
CA ASP A 114 -10.96 -8.03 1.28
C ASP A 114 -11.65 -6.67 1.18
N ALA A 115 -10.94 -5.60 0.82
CA ALA A 115 -11.47 -4.24 0.88
C ALA A 115 -12.33 -3.86 -0.34
N TYR A 116 -11.90 -4.19 -1.56
CA TYR A 116 -12.61 -3.79 -2.78
C TYR A 116 -14.06 -4.34 -2.89
N PRO A 117 -14.38 -5.59 -2.50
CA PRO A 117 -15.77 -6.04 -2.53
C PRO A 117 -16.68 -5.24 -1.58
N GLN A 118 -16.15 -4.68 -0.48
CA GLN A 118 -16.90 -3.79 0.42
C GLN A 118 -17.26 -2.48 -0.29
N LEU A 119 -16.33 -1.93 -1.08
CA LEU A 119 -16.56 -0.74 -1.89
C LEU A 119 -17.64 -0.99 -2.95
N LEU A 120 -17.56 -2.12 -3.65
CA LEU A 120 -18.59 -2.50 -4.63
C LEU A 120 -19.97 -2.72 -3.98
N LEU A 121 -20.01 -3.27 -2.76
CA LEU A 121 -21.25 -3.43 -2.01
C LEU A 121 -21.85 -2.08 -1.58
N TYR A 122 -21.02 -1.08 -1.27
CA TYR A 122 -21.47 0.29 -1.03
C TYR A 122 -22.12 0.89 -2.29
N ASP A 123 -21.46 0.78 -3.45
CA ASP A 123 -22.01 1.24 -4.74
C ASP A 123 -23.34 0.53 -5.07
N ALA A 124 -23.43 -0.77 -4.81
CA ALA A 124 -24.67 -1.52 -4.96
C ALA A 124 -25.77 -1.05 -3.98
N SER A 125 -25.42 -0.81 -2.72
CA SER A 125 -26.37 -0.31 -1.70
C SER A 125 -26.97 1.04 -2.11
N LEU A 126 -26.16 1.93 -2.68
CA LEU A 126 -26.64 3.21 -3.25
C LEU A 126 -27.63 2.98 -4.40
N LYS A 127 -27.30 2.10 -5.35
CA LYS A 127 -28.18 1.79 -6.50
C LYS A 127 -29.51 1.17 -6.09
N HIS A 128 -29.51 0.36 -5.03
CA HIS A 128 -30.72 -0.26 -4.48
C HIS A 128 -31.44 0.60 -3.44
N CYS A 129 -30.91 1.80 -3.13
CA CYS A 129 -31.45 2.71 -2.12
C CYS A 129 -31.66 2.06 -0.73
N ARG A 130 -30.87 1.04 -0.39
CA ARG A 130 -30.97 0.32 0.89
C ARG A 130 -29.61 -0.26 1.29
N PRO A 131 -29.31 -0.37 2.59
CA PRO A 131 -28.08 -1.00 3.03
C PRO A 131 -28.09 -2.51 2.72
N LEU A 132 -27.01 -3.02 2.13
CA LEU A 132 -26.83 -4.44 1.80
C LEU A 132 -25.72 -5.11 2.64
N TYR A 133 -25.36 -4.54 3.78
CA TYR A 133 -24.18 -4.96 4.57
C TYR A 133 -24.33 -6.31 5.29
N HIS A 134 -25.52 -6.93 5.25
CA HIS A 134 -25.66 -8.35 5.61
C HIS A 134 -24.93 -9.28 4.63
N LEU A 135 -24.66 -8.81 3.40
CA LEU A 135 -23.92 -9.57 2.38
C LEU A 135 -22.39 -9.58 2.61
N LEU A 136 -21.87 -8.83 3.57
CA LEU A 136 -20.43 -8.81 3.88
C LEU A 136 -19.92 -10.21 4.28
N ASP A 137 -20.71 -10.97 5.03
CA ASP A 137 -20.36 -12.34 5.42
C ASP A 137 -20.21 -13.24 4.17
N ALA A 138 -21.12 -13.09 3.20
CA ALA A 138 -21.05 -13.82 1.93
C ALA A 138 -19.87 -13.36 1.04
N LEU A 139 -19.27 -12.21 1.31
CA LEU A 139 -18.05 -11.74 0.66
C LEU A 139 -16.78 -12.12 1.44
N ASN A 140 -16.90 -12.91 2.51
CA ASN A 140 -15.82 -13.29 3.42
C ASN A 140 -15.14 -12.09 4.11
N VAL A 141 -15.85 -10.97 4.22
CA VAL A 141 -15.38 -9.79 4.94
C VAL A 141 -15.61 -10.00 6.43
N SER A 142 -14.68 -9.53 7.26
CA SER A 142 -14.80 -9.63 8.72
C SER A 142 -16.10 -9.01 9.24
N LYS A 143 -16.75 -9.70 10.19
CA LYS A 143 -17.92 -9.19 10.92
C LYS A 143 -17.64 -7.88 11.65
N PHE A 144 -16.35 -7.56 11.86
CA PHE A 144 -15.91 -6.26 12.36
C PHE A 144 -16.43 -5.10 11.51
N MET A 145 -16.48 -5.24 10.19
CA MET A 145 -16.77 -4.12 9.27
C MET A 145 -18.26 -3.75 9.19
N LYS A 146 -19.17 -4.68 9.46
CA LYS A 146 -20.61 -4.47 9.30
C LYS A 146 -21.15 -3.25 10.08
N PRO A 147 -20.89 -3.09 11.40
CA PRO A 147 -21.34 -1.91 12.13
C PRO A 147 -20.81 -0.58 11.59
N PHE A 148 -19.60 -0.55 11.02
CA PHE A 148 -19.01 0.68 10.49
C PHE A 148 -19.67 1.10 9.18
N TRP A 149 -19.92 0.15 8.28
CA TRP A 149 -20.68 0.40 7.06
C TRP A 149 -22.12 0.84 7.35
N GLU A 150 -22.80 0.19 8.30
CA GLU A 150 -24.15 0.59 8.72
C GLU A 150 -24.21 2.00 9.32
N ARG A 151 -23.16 2.39 10.06
CA ARG A 151 -23.05 3.75 10.62
C ARG A 151 -22.73 4.76 9.55
N PHE A 152 -21.78 4.47 8.65
CA PHE A 152 -21.44 5.31 7.52
C PHE A 152 -22.66 5.60 6.64
N TRP A 153 -23.46 4.59 6.33
CA TRP A 153 -24.73 4.77 5.61
C TRP A 153 -25.69 5.76 6.28
N LYS A 154 -25.71 5.81 7.62
CA LYS A 154 -26.61 6.68 8.38
C LYS A 154 -26.09 8.11 8.56
N ASN A 155 -24.77 8.28 8.67
CA ASN A 155 -24.18 9.54 9.12
C ASN A 155 -23.07 10.12 8.23
N GLY A 156 -22.66 9.41 7.18
CA GLY A 156 -21.62 9.83 6.24
C GLY A 156 -20.24 10.04 6.87
N ASN A 157 -19.94 9.46 8.03
CA ASN A 157 -18.67 9.71 8.73
C ASN A 157 -17.50 8.95 8.07
N SER A 158 -16.87 9.59 7.09
CA SER A 158 -15.76 9.05 6.30
C SER A 158 -14.54 8.68 7.15
N GLU A 159 -14.24 9.47 8.18
CA GLU A 159 -13.11 9.22 9.08
C GLU A 159 -13.30 7.92 9.87
N GLU A 160 -14.49 7.71 10.44
CA GLU A 160 -14.79 6.50 11.22
C GLU A 160 -14.72 5.24 10.35
N LEU A 161 -15.29 5.29 9.14
CA LEU A 161 -15.21 4.19 8.18
C LEU A 161 -13.77 3.92 7.77
N THR A 162 -13.00 4.96 7.44
CA THR A 162 -11.60 4.83 6.98
C THR A 162 -10.72 4.23 8.07
N LYS A 163 -10.86 4.68 9.32
CA LYS A 163 -10.14 4.10 10.46
C LYS A 163 -10.51 2.63 10.67
N ALA A 164 -11.77 2.25 10.48
CA ALA A 164 -12.19 0.86 10.56
C ALA A 164 -11.60 0.00 9.42
N LEU A 165 -11.63 0.48 8.18
CA LEU A 165 -11.02 -0.21 7.04
C LEU A 165 -9.52 -0.44 7.25
N ILE A 166 -8.78 0.57 7.73
CA ILE A 166 -7.35 0.43 8.10
C ILE A 166 -7.17 -0.67 9.16
N VAL A 167 -7.97 -0.65 10.23
CA VAL A 167 -7.86 -1.67 11.30
C VAL A 167 -8.16 -3.07 10.75
N ASN A 168 -9.19 -3.21 9.93
CA ASN A 168 -9.57 -4.47 9.31
C ASN A 168 -8.47 -5.02 8.40
N GLU A 169 -7.96 -4.19 7.51
CA GLU A 169 -6.86 -4.51 6.60
C GLU A 169 -5.64 -5.06 7.35
N GLN A 170 -5.19 -4.33 8.38
CA GLN A 170 -3.96 -4.67 9.08
C GLN A 170 -4.07 -5.95 9.91
N HIS A 171 -5.26 -6.29 10.41
CA HIS A 171 -5.51 -7.59 11.04
C HIS A 171 -5.71 -8.71 10.01
N TYR A 172 -6.34 -8.41 8.86
CA TYR A 172 -6.58 -9.39 7.80
C TYR A 172 -5.27 -9.99 7.27
N ILE A 173 -4.24 -9.16 7.10
CA ILE A 173 -2.91 -9.58 6.62
C ILE A 173 -1.99 -10.15 7.70
N GLU A 174 -2.26 -9.93 8.99
CA GLU A 174 -1.34 -10.30 10.08
C GLU A 174 -1.05 -11.81 10.08
N ASP A 175 -2.09 -12.64 10.17
CA ASP A 175 -1.90 -14.10 10.22
C ASP A 175 -1.69 -14.69 8.81
N ARG A 176 -2.12 -14.01 7.75
CA ARG A 176 -2.06 -14.50 6.36
C ARG A 176 -0.72 -14.24 5.68
N VAL A 177 -0.02 -13.19 6.07
CA VAL A 177 1.25 -12.77 5.45
C VAL A 177 2.34 -12.62 6.49
N ILE A 178 2.11 -11.81 7.52
CA ILE A 178 3.16 -11.39 8.45
C ILE A 178 3.63 -12.53 9.36
N ARG A 179 2.68 -13.36 9.83
CA ARG A 179 2.97 -14.52 10.69
C ARG A 179 2.91 -15.86 9.96
N ASN A 180 2.62 -15.84 8.66
CA ASN A 180 2.49 -17.09 7.91
C ASN A 180 3.88 -17.69 7.69
N HIS A 181 4.13 -18.81 8.39
CA HIS A 181 5.40 -19.51 8.36
C HIS A 181 5.80 -20.00 6.97
N LEU A 182 4.88 -20.26 6.04
CA LEU A 182 5.24 -20.68 4.68
C LEU A 182 5.85 -19.52 3.88
N TYR A 183 5.24 -18.32 3.95
CA TYR A 183 5.80 -17.11 3.33
C TYR A 183 7.07 -16.65 4.04
N MET A 184 7.10 -16.72 5.38
CA MET A 184 8.27 -16.33 6.17
C MET A 184 9.43 -17.34 6.05
N ALA A 185 9.16 -18.63 5.84
CA ALA A 185 10.21 -19.65 5.63
C ALA A 185 10.97 -19.45 4.33
N THR A 186 10.30 -18.97 3.26
CA THR A 186 10.95 -18.60 2.00
C THR A 186 11.75 -17.29 2.09
N VAL A 187 11.39 -16.40 3.03
CA VAL A 187 11.95 -15.05 3.24
C VAL A 187 12.93 -15.03 4.46
N MET A 188 13.44 -16.19 4.91
CA MET A 188 14.19 -16.39 6.16
C MET A 188 15.32 -15.39 6.48
N ASP A 189 15.48 -15.14 7.79
CA ASP A 189 16.49 -14.43 8.61
C ASP A 189 17.43 -13.42 7.94
N LYS A 190 18.22 -13.81 6.93
CA LYS A 190 19.11 -12.88 6.20
C LYS A 190 18.33 -11.94 5.29
N VAL A 191 17.28 -12.46 4.65
CA VAL A 191 16.39 -11.73 3.76
C VAL A 191 15.49 -10.84 4.59
N MET A 192 15.01 -11.31 5.75
CA MET A 192 14.16 -10.51 6.65
C MET A 192 14.90 -9.31 7.29
N PHE A 193 16.18 -9.47 7.65
CA PHE A 193 17.01 -8.35 8.13
C PHE A 193 17.21 -7.31 7.01
N LYS A 194 17.62 -7.75 5.81
CA LYS A 194 17.71 -6.87 4.63
C LYS A 194 16.36 -6.29 4.22
N LEU A 195 15.26 -7.01 4.43
CA LEU A 195 13.89 -6.55 4.17
C LEU A 195 13.53 -5.45 5.14
N GLN A 196 13.91 -5.54 6.41
CA GLN A 196 13.72 -4.44 7.35
C GLN A 196 14.53 -3.21 6.95
N ASP A 197 15.79 -3.39 6.53
CA ASP A 197 16.61 -2.27 6.03
C ASP A 197 15.98 -1.63 4.78
N VAL A 198 15.65 -2.43 3.76
CA VAL A 198 14.98 -1.96 2.54
C VAL A 198 13.60 -1.35 2.82
N LEU A 199 12.80 -1.93 3.71
CA LEU A 199 11.49 -1.39 4.10
C LEU A 199 11.62 -0.12 4.96
N SER A 200 12.68 0.01 5.75
CA SER A 200 12.96 1.25 6.51
C SER A 200 13.42 2.39 5.60
N MET A 201 13.95 2.05 4.43
CA MET A 201 14.19 2.97 3.31
C MET A 201 12.93 3.22 2.46
N ASN A 202 11.81 2.56 2.77
CA ASN A 202 10.56 2.79 2.04
C ASN A 202 9.76 3.93 2.66
N HIS A 203 9.50 4.91 1.81
CA HIS A 203 8.66 6.07 2.09
C HIS A 203 7.32 5.91 1.39
N ILE A 204 6.25 6.31 2.05
CA ILE A 204 4.94 6.46 1.43
C ILE A 204 4.78 7.91 1.03
N LEU A 205 4.82 8.17 -0.28
CA LEU A 205 4.83 9.49 -0.88
C LEU A 205 3.47 9.83 -1.50
N PHE A 206 3.00 11.04 -1.25
CA PHE A 206 1.84 11.69 -1.87
C PHE A 206 2.32 12.92 -2.65
N PRO A 207 2.51 12.79 -3.96
CA PRO A 207 2.91 13.90 -4.81
C PRO A 207 1.74 14.85 -5.08
N TYR A 208 2.06 16.13 -5.23
CA TYR A 208 1.13 17.17 -5.65
C TYR A 208 1.88 18.28 -6.37
N VAL A 209 1.18 19.03 -7.21
CA VAL A 209 1.75 20.22 -7.87
C VAL A 209 1.45 21.45 -7.03
N THR A 210 2.45 22.31 -6.87
CA THR A 210 2.25 23.61 -6.23
C THR A 210 1.66 24.61 -7.22
N PRO A 211 0.52 25.28 -6.91
CA PRO A 211 -0.16 26.15 -7.87
C PRO A 211 0.71 27.28 -8.43
N LEU A 212 1.55 27.89 -7.59
CA LEU A 212 2.34 29.06 -7.96
C LEU A 212 3.62 28.70 -8.71
N GLN A 213 4.33 27.66 -8.26
CA GLN A 213 5.64 27.32 -8.79
C GLN A 213 5.56 26.27 -9.91
N GLN A 214 4.40 25.62 -10.07
CA GLN A 214 4.19 24.49 -10.98
C GLN A 214 5.25 23.39 -10.77
N LYS A 215 5.66 23.21 -9.51
CA LYS A 215 6.64 22.21 -9.08
C LYS A 215 5.93 21.07 -8.37
N ILE A 216 6.37 19.86 -8.65
CA ILE A 216 6.01 18.67 -7.87
C ILE A 216 6.65 18.81 -6.48
N LYS A 217 5.83 18.62 -5.45
CA LYS A 217 6.26 18.44 -4.06
C LYS A 217 5.78 17.10 -3.55
N LEU A 218 6.48 16.57 -2.56
CA LEU A 218 6.17 15.31 -1.91
C LEU A 218 5.79 15.56 -0.45
N VAL A 219 4.64 15.03 -0.03
CA VAL A 219 4.38 14.81 1.40
C VAL A 219 4.29 13.33 1.68
N GLY A 220 4.57 12.89 2.90
CA GLY A 220 4.51 11.47 3.18
C GLY A 220 4.91 11.08 4.60
N GLY A 221 5.10 9.78 4.78
CA GLY A 221 5.64 9.20 6.00
C GLY A 221 6.63 8.06 5.70
N THR A 222 7.58 7.84 6.60
CA THR A 222 8.51 6.71 6.53
C THR A 222 7.93 5.49 7.24
N VAL A 223 8.11 4.31 6.64
CA VAL A 223 7.67 3.06 7.25
C VAL A 223 8.71 2.62 8.28
N HIS A 224 8.34 2.61 9.55
CA HIS A 224 9.17 2.05 10.63
C HIS A 224 8.48 0.83 11.25
N HIS A 225 9.25 -0.20 11.60
CA HIS A 225 8.78 -1.38 12.34
C HIS A 225 7.52 -2.05 11.75
N PHE A 226 7.55 -2.38 10.46
CA PHE A 226 6.43 -2.98 9.72
C PHE A 226 5.89 -4.28 10.35
N SER A 227 6.68 -5.01 11.15
CA SER A 227 6.25 -6.27 11.77
C SER A 227 5.12 -6.11 12.81
N ALA A 228 4.97 -4.93 13.44
CA ALA A 228 3.97 -4.72 14.48
C ALA A 228 2.64 -4.19 13.92
N VAL A 229 1.56 -4.96 14.07
CA VAL A 229 0.20 -4.58 13.61
C VAL A 229 -0.24 -3.20 14.12
N ASN A 230 0.08 -2.87 15.37
CA ASN A 230 -0.27 -1.56 15.96
C ASN A 230 0.47 -0.41 15.28
N GLU A 231 1.75 -0.58 14.94
CA GLU A 231 2.51 0.45 14.24
C GLU A 231 2.00 0.63 12.81
N ARG A 232 1.64 -0.46 12.11
CA ARG A 232 1.01 -0.36 10.78
C ARG A 232 -0.35 0.35 10.82
N ILE A 233 -1.18 0.06 11.82
CA ILE A 233 -2.46 0.77 12.02
C ILE A 233 -2.22 2.26 12.29
N LEU A 234 -1.25 2.61 13.14
CA LEU A 234 -0.92 4.01 13.42
C LEU A 234 -0.40 4.73 12.17
N LEU A 235 0.49 4.10 11.41
CA LEU A 235 0.99 4.63 10.13
C LEU A 235 -0.16 4.94 9.17
N GLY A 236 -1.06 3.98 8.93
CA GLY A 236 -2.22 4.18 8.04
C GLY A 236 -3.11 5.35 8.47
N ARG A 237 -3.30 5.51 9.78
CA ARG A 237 -4.09 6.62 10.34
C ARG A 237 -3.39 7.97 10.23
N SER A 238 -2.09 8.02 10.48
CA SER A 238 -1.31 9.23 10.33
C SER A 238 -1.23 9.67 8.86
N LEU A 239 -1.15 8.73 7.92
CA LEU A 239 -1.25 9.02 6.49
C LEU A 239 -2.63 9.55 6.09
N TYR A 240 -3.70 9.00 6.66
CA TYR A 240 -5.05 9.54 6.48
C TYR A 240 -5.15 11.00 6.95
N GLU A 241 -4.64 11.29 8.15
CA GLU A 241 -4.64 12.65 8.71
C GLU A 241 -3.76 13.60 7.89
N LEU A 242 -2.62 13.14 7.38
CA LEU A 242 -1.77 13.91 6.46
C LEU A 242 -2.50 14.26 5.15
N LEU A 243 -3.20 13.29 4.56
CA LEU A 243 -3.91 13.44 3.29
C LEU A 243 -5.11 14.39 3.41
N TYR A 244 -5.93 14.22 4.44
CA TYR A 244 -7.19 14.97 4.62
C TYR A 244 -7.07 16.19 5.55
N GLY A 245 -5.93 16.41 6.20
CA GLY A 245 -5.75 17.49 7.17
C GLY A 245 -5.60 18.90 6.56
N VAL A 246 -5.20 19.01 5.28
CA VAL A 246 -5.03 20.30 4.59
C VAL A 246 -5.80 20.28 3.27
N ARG A 247 -6.94 20.98 3.22
CA ARG A 247 -7.87 20.94 2.09
C ARG A 247 -7.23 21.36 0.75
N SER A 248 -6.50 22.47 0.74
CA SER A 248 -5.85 22.95 -0.50
C SER A 248 -4.84 21.95 -1.05
N ARG A 249 -4.09 21.26 -0.18
CA ARG A 249 -3.15 20.20 -0.58
C ARG A 249 -3.89 18.97 -1.08
N LEU A 250 -4.98 18.57 -0.41
CA LEU A 250 -5.83 17.46 -0.86
C LEU A 250 -6.33 17.68 -2.29
N ASP A 251 -6.85 18.88 -2.60
CA ASP A 251 -7.34 19.19 -3.95
C ASP A 251 -6.22 19.07 -5.00
N GLN A 252 -4.98 19.48 -4.67
CA GLN A 252 -3.82 19.30 -5.55
C GLN A 252 -3.39 17.84 -5.69
N ILE A 253 -3.48 17.04 -4.63
CA ILE A 253 -3.19 15.60 -4.68
C ILE A 253 -4.21 14.88 -5.57
N VAL A 254 -5.50 15.18 -5.43
CA VAL A 254 -6.57 14.60 -6.25
C VAL A 254 -6.35 14.95 -7.72
N GLN A 255 -6.10 16.23 -8.03
CA GLN A 255 -5.79 16.66 -9.39
C GLN A 255 -4.56 15.95 -9.96
N TRP A 256 -3.52 15.77 -9.14
CA TRP A 256 -2.33 15.05 -9.55
C TRP A 256 -2.63 13.58 -9.88
N CYS A 257 -3.43 12.89 -9.05
CA CYS A 257 -3.79 11.49 -9.27
C CYS A 257 -4.52 11.29 -10.60
N SER A 258 -5.50 12.14 -10.92
CA SER A 258 -6.24 12.04 -12.19
C SER A 258 -5.38 12.42 -13.40
N ALA A 259 -4.37 13.28 -13.24
CA ALA A 259 -3.48 13.68 -14.33
C ALA A 259 -2.33 12.69 -14.60
N HIS A 260 -1.99 11.82 -13.65
CA HIS A 260 -0.84 10.91 -13.74
C HIS A 260 -1.29 9.45 -13.63
N THR A 261 -1.26 8.74 -14.75
CA THR A 261 -1.54 7.29 -14.77
C THR A 261 -0.51 6.53 -13.95
N HIS A 262 -0.97 5.55 -13.16
CA HIS A 262 -0.08 4.67 -12.41
C HIS A 262 0.45 3.53 -13.29
N THR A 263 1.75 3.35 -13.30
CA THR A 263 2.48 2.31 -14.06
C THR A 263 3.32 1.40 -13.16
N GLY A 264 3.38 1.73 -11.86
CA GLY A 264 4.30 1.11 -10.92
C GLY A 264 5.72 1.67 -11.01
N SER A 265 5.99 2.69 -11.82
CA SER A 265 7.32 3.32 -11.92
C SER A 265 7.41 4.56 -11.03
N ARG A 266 8.60 4.84 -10.46
CA ARG A 266 8.88 6.14 -9.83
C ARG A 266 8.87 7.30 -10.83
N LYS A 267 8.98 7.03 -12.12
CA LYS A 267 8.78 8.03 -13.18
C LYS A 267 7.41 8.69 -13.09
N ASP A 268 6.40 7.97 -12.59
CA ASP A 268 5.06 8.53 -12.38
C ASP A 268 5.10 9.70 -11.39
N TYR A 269 5.99 9.64 -10.38
CA TYR A 269 6.12 10.60 -9.30
C TYR A 269 7.08 11.74 -9.65
N TRP A 270 8.24 11.41 -10.21
CA TRP A 270 9.31 12.37 -10.42
C TRP A 270 10.06 12.11 -11.75
N PRO A 271 9.44 12.43 -12.90
CA PRO A 271 9.99 12.12 -14.23
C PRO A 271 11.27 12.89 -14.57
N GLN A 272 11.63 13.89 -13.76
CA GLN A 272 12.90 14.60 -13.87
C GLN A 272 14.08 13.82 -13.27
N LEU A 273 13.81 12.89 -12.35
CA LEU A 273 14.82 12.09 -11.67
C LEU A 273 14.83 10.63 -12.15
N PHE A 274 13.66 10.08 -12.46
CA PHE A 274 13.50 8.69 -12.87
C PHE A 274 13.12 8.56 -14.35
N ASN A 275 13.54 7.45 -14.97
CA ASN A 275 13.09 7.06 -16.31
C ASN A 275 12.77 5.56 -16.38
N ASP A 276 11.89 5.18 -17.30
CA ASP A 276 11.51 3.78 -17.58
C ASP A 276 12.41 3.14 -18.65
N VAL A 277 13.43 3.86 -19.10
CA VAL A 277 14.49 3.40 -19.98
C VAL A 277 15.80 3.43 -19.20
N ASN A 278 16.58 2.34 -19.28
CA ASN A 278 17.87 2.29 -18.64
C ASN A 278 18.88 3.12 -19.45
N GLU A 279 19.26 4.28 -18.91
CA GLU A 279 20.24 5.19 -19.51
C GLU A 279 21.68 4.89 -19.03
N THR A 280 21.83 4.00 -18.03
CA THR A 280 23.12 3.61 -17.48
C THR A 280 23.78 2.59 -18.41
N PRO A 281 25.04 2.82 -18.84
CA PRO A 281 25.76 1.87 -19.68
C PRO A 281 25.90 0.49 -19.01
N PRO A 282 25.84 -0.62 -19.77
CA PRO A 282 26.09 -1.95 -19.22
C PRO A 282 27.41 -2.02 -18.43
N GLY A 283 27.37 -2.69 -17.28
CA GLY A 283 28.54 -2.84 -16.38
C GLY A 283 28.86 -1.62 -15.50
N HIS A 284 28.16 -0.50 -15.67
CA HIS A 284 28.36 0.70 -14.86
C HIS A 284 27.26 0.85 -13.80
N VAL A 285 27.57 1.55 -12.71
CA VAL A 285 26.57 1.99 -11.73
C VAL A 285 26.20 3.42 -12.03
N HIS A 286 24.90 3.71 -12.03
CA HIS A 286 24.40 5.06 -12.08
C HIS A 286 25.01 5.90 -10.94
N GLU A 287 25.61 7.03 -11.31
CA GLU A 287 26.22 7.97 -10.37
C GLU A 287 25.45 9.29 -10.35
N MET A 288 25.01 9.69 -9.16
CA MET A 288 24.40 10.98 -8.87
C MET A 288 25.50 11.98 -8.55
N THR A 289 25.89 12.77 -9.55
CA THR A 289 26.89 13.84 -9.37
C THR A 289 26.43 14.98 -8.45
N VAL A 290 25.12 15.06 -8.18
CA VAL A 290 24.48 16.03 -7.28
C VAL A 290 23.32 15.34 -6.57
N SER A 291 23.12 15.68 -5.30
CA SER A 291 21.95 15.28 -4.50
C SER A 291 20.64 15.33 -5.31
N PRO A 292 19.76 14.30 -5.22
CA PRO A 292 18.50 14.25 -5.97
C PRO A 292 17.65 15.52 -5.85
N CYS A 293 17.60 16.09 -4.64
CA CYS A 293 16.85 17.30 -4.32
C CYS A 293 17.49 18.59 -4.86
N ARG A 294 18.78 18.57 -5.22
CA ARG A 294 19.52 19.74 -5.77
C ARG A 294 19.79 19.60 -7.27
N ARG A 295 19.41 18.48 -7.87
CA ARG A 295 19.74 18.14 -9.25
C ARG A 295 18.98 19.04 -10.23
N LYS A 296 19.72 19.83 -11.01
CA LYS A 296 19.18 20.61 -12.13
C LYS A 296 19.18 19.77 -13.40
N GLN A 297 18.13 18.97 -13.63
CA GLN A 297 17.68 18.29 -14.88
C GLN A 297 18.72 17.68 -15.87
N ASN A 298 20.02 17.65 -15.56
CA ASN A 298 21.10 17.24 -16.46
C ASN A 298 21.67 15.89 -16.02
N GLY A 299 22.04 15.06 -17.00
CA GLY A 299 22.66 13.74 -16.83
C GLY A 299 21.66 12.57 -16.83
N PRO A 300 22.16 11.32 -16.73
CA PRO A 300 21.34 10.12 -16.83
C PRO A 300 20.34 10.01 -15.68
N LYS A 301 19.11 9.58 -15.96
CA LYS A 301 18.06 9.38 -14.96
C LYS A 301 18.17 8.00 -14.31
N ILE A 302 17.64 7.89 -13.09
CA ILE A 302 17.61 6.62 -12.35
C ILE A 302 16.61 5.70 -13.04
N TYR A 303 17.05 4.50 -13.42
CA TYR A 303 16.16 3.50 -14.02
C TYR A 303 15.10 3.01 -13.01
N SER A 304 13.83 3.20 -13.37
CA SER A 304 12.67 2.70 -12.64
C SER A 304 11.65 2.15 -13.65
N PRO A 305 11.62 0.83 -13.87
CA PRO A 305 10.78 0.22 -14.91
C PRO A 305 9.29 0.30 -14.58
N LYS A 306 8.45 0.00 -15.59
CA LYS A 306 7.01 -0.23 -15.41
C LYS A 306 6.75 -1.66 -14.96
N LEU A 307 5.73 -1.85 -14.13
CA LEU A 307 5.42 -3.16 -13.52
C LEU A 307 5.26 -4.27 -14.55
N ASN A 308 4.44 -4.03 -15.58
CA ASN A 308 4.12 -5.00 -16.62
C ASN A 308 5.28 -5.38 -17.55
N ILE A 309 6.41 -4.67 -17.47
CA ILE A 309 7.61 -4.99 -18.22
C ILE A 309 8.51 -5.95 -17.44
N VAL A 310 8.54 -5.81 -16.11
CA VAL A 310 9.52 -6.51 -15.27
C VAL A 310 8.92 -7.62 -14.41
N TRP A 311 7.60 -7.66 -14.26
CA TRP A 311 6.89 -8.70 -13.53
C TRP A 311 5.67 -9.17 -14.31
N GLU A 312 5.52 -10.49 -14.42
CA GLU A 312 4.30 -11.12 -14.91
C GLU A 312 3.20 -11.04 -13.85
N ASP A 313 1.95 -11.21 -14.26
CA ASP A 313 0.83 -11.33 -13.32
C ASP A 313 1.04 -12.57 -12.45
N TRP A 314 1.04 -12.39 -11.14
CA TRP A 314 1.31 -13.47 -10.20
C TRP A 314 0.06 -14.30 -9.94
N VAL A 315 0.18 -15.62 -10.02
CA VAL A 315 -0.92 -16.54 -9.69
C VAL A 315 -0.96 -16.74 -8.17
N HIS A 316 -2.05 -16.32 -7.56
CA HIS A 316 -2.25 -16.41 -6.11
C HIS A 316 -3.02 -17.67 -5.74
N SER A 317 -2.60 -18.31 -4.64
CA SER A 317 -3.46 -19.27 -3.95
C SER A 317 -4.65 -18.55 -3.32
N GLU A 318 -5.72 -19.30 -3.04
CA GLU A 318 -6.88 -18.73 -2.34
C GLU A 318 -6.47 -18.09 -1.00
N ALA A 319 -7.24 -17.08 -0.59
CA ALA A 319 -7.05 -16.47 0.72
C ALA A 319 -7.41 -17.46 1.82
N GLU A 320 -6.61 -17.51 2.88
CA GLU A 320 -6.86 -18.35 4.02
C GLU A 320 -8.22 -18.01 4.64
N THR A 321 -9.01 -19.03 4.98
CA THR A 321 -10.36 -18.85 5.52
C THR A 321 -10.35 -18.36 6.96
N GLY A 322 -11.43 -17.71 7.38
CA GLY A 322 -11.70 -17.40 8.78
C GLY A 322 -11.63 -15.91 9.10
N ASP A 323 -12.42 -15.52 10.10
CA ASP A 323 -12.51 -14.13 10.57
C ASP A 323 -11.50 -13.87 11.69
N TRP A 324 -10.67 -12.83 11.56
CA TRP A 324 -9.73 -12.39 12.59
C TRP A 324 -10.46 -11.78 13.81
N PHE A 325 -11.67 -11.27 13.62
CA PHE A 325 -12.41 -10.58 14.65
C PHE A 325 -13.02 -11.57 15.64
N LYS A 326 -12.36 -11.72 16.80
CA LYS A 326 -12.80 -12.64 17.87
C LYS A 326 -13.42 -11.94 19.07
N ASN A 327 -13.05 -10.69 19.33
CA ASN A 327 -13.53 -9.94 20.49
C ASN A 327 -13.42 -8.42 20.29
N ALA A 328 -14.14 -7.66 21.11
CA ALA A 328 -14.25 -6.20 20.97
C ALA A 328 -13.09 -5.39 21.59
N SER A 329 -11.96 -6.01 21.99
CA SER A 329 -10.79 -5.28 22.51
C SER A 329 -10.14 -4.39 21.46
N VAL A 330 -10.35 -4.68 20.18
CA VAL A 330 -9.91 -3.86 19.04
C VAL A 330 -10.35 -2.39 19.12
N LEU A 331 -11.43 -2.10 19.86
CA LEU A 331 -11.87 -0.73 20.12
C LEU A 331 -10.85 0.10 20.89
N ASP A 332 -9.95 -0.52 21.65
CA ASP A 332 -8.92 0.21 22.38
C ASP A 332 -7.84 0.75 21.42
N ILE A 333 -7.60 0.08 20.29
CA ILE A 333 -6.72 0.56 19.23
C ILE A 333 -7.38 1.74 18.50
N MET A 334 -8.69 1.67 18.24
CA MET A 334 -9.43 2.76 17.58
C MET A 334 -9.43 4.08 18.36
N LYS A 335 -9.24 4.04 19.69
CA LYS A 335 -9.22 5.22 20.56
C LYS A 335 -7.87 5.91 20.64
N LYS A 336 -6.78 5.24 20.28
CA LYS A 336 -5.44 5.86 20.31
C LYS A 336 -5.40 7.03 19.35
N ASN A 337 -4.66 8.09 19.65
CA ASN A 337 -4.42 9.16 18.67
C ASN A 337 -3.39 8.68 17.63
N ALA A 338 -3.47 9.23 16.42
CA ALA A 338 -2.41 9.00 15.44
C ALA A 338 -1.15 9.78 15.85
N LYS A 339 0.00 9.40 15.32
CA LYS A 339 1.23 10.18 15.46
C LYS A 339 1.16 11.35 14.47
N GLU A 340 1.55 12.55 14.90
CA GLU A 340 1.69 13.67 13.96
C GLU A 340 2.89 13.41 13.03
N TYR A 341 2.68 13.60 11.73
CA TYR A 341 3.75 13.70 10.75
C TYR A 341 3.92 15.17 10.37
N ASP A 342 5.16 15.65 10.39
CA ASP A 342 5.53 16.96 9.85
C ASP A 342 5.19 17.07 8.35
N GLY A 343 5.14 15.92 7.67
CA GLY A 343 4.67 15.80 6.30
C GLY A 343 5.71 16.21 5.25
N ASP A 344 6.76 16.94 5.62
CA ASP A 344 7.89 17.23 4.74
C ASP A 344 8.84 16.01 4.67
N ILE A 345 8.65 15.18 3.65
CA ILE A 345 9.43 13.96 3.43
C ILE A 345 10.50 14.14 2.35
N GLU A 346 10.50 15.24 1.62
CA GLU A 346 11.30 15.38 0.39
C GLU A 346 12.80 15.25 0.68
N LEU A 347 13.30 15.94 1.71
CA LEU A 347 14.70 15.85 2.13
C LEU A 347 15.09 14.47 2.64
N VAL A 348 14.19 13.82 3.40
CA VAL A 348 14.42 12.47 3.92
C VAL A 348 14.50 11.48 2.76
N TYR A 349 13.56 11.55 1.83
CA TYR A 349 13.50 10.71 0.65
C TYR A 349 14.74 10.87 -0.24
N CYS A 350 15.20 12.11 -0.48
CA CYS A 350 16.43 12.35 -1.22
C CYS A 350 17.67 11.74 -0.54
N ARG A 351 17.78 11.86 0.79
CA ARG A 351 18.87 11.24 1.54
C ARG A 351 18.85 9.72 1.41
N THR A 352 17.67 9.11 1.47
CA THR A 352 17.54 7.66 1.32
C THR A 352 17.94 7.18 -0.08
N LEU A 353 17.65 7.95 -1.14
CA LEU A 353 18.17 7.64 -2.48
C LEU A 353 19.70 7.69 -2.54
N GLU A 354 20.32 8.69 -1.91
CA GLU A 354 21.79 8.80 -1.80
C GLU A 354 22.40 7.61 -1.02
N GLU A 355 21.76 7.18 0.07
CA GLU A 355 22.20 6.03 0.87
C GLU A 355 22.11 4.72 0.08
N ILE A 356 21.03 4.51 -0.68
CA ILE A 356 20.85 3.32 -1.53
C ILE A 356 21.91 3.28 -2.65
N GLU A 357 22.17 4.42 -3.29
CA GLU A 357 23.20 4.53 -4.31
C GLU A 357 24.58 4.21 -3.72
N PHE A 358 24.94 4.84 -2.60
CA PHE A 358 26.22 4.63 -1.94
C PHE A 358 26.41 3.15 -1.56
N ALA A 359 25.38 2.51 -1.00
CA ALA A 359 25.41 1.09 -0.69
C ALA A 359 25.63 0.23 -1.95
N SER A 360 24.99 0.59 -3.07
CA SER A 360 25.13 -0.09 -4.35
C SER A 360 26.55 0.03 -4.91
N GLN A 361 27.15 1.22 -4.88
CA GLN A 361 28.53 1.47 -5.34
C GLN A 361 29.57 0.76 -4.46
N ALA A 362 29.41 0.83 -3.14
CA ALA A 362 30.30 0.18 -2.19
C ALA A 362 30.34 -1.33 -2.44
N LYS A 363 29.17 -1.96 -2.58
CA LYS A 363 29.07 -3.40 -2.84
C LYS A 363 29.77 -3.78 -4.15
N GLN A 364 29.53 -3.06 -5.25
CA GLN A 364 30.19 -3.34 -6.53
C GLN A 364 31.73 -3.24 -6.43
N THR A 365 32.24 -2.24 -5.70
CA THR A 365 33.68 -2.04 -5.51
C THR A 365 34.32 -3.18 -4.70
N PHE A 366 33.63 -3.69 -3.67
CA PHE A 366 34.10 -4.86 -2.91
C PHE A 366 34.12 -6.13 -3.77
N PHE A 367 33.07 -6.39 -4.56
CA PHE A 367 33.03 -7.58 -5.43
C PHE A 367 34.13 -7.55 -6.51
N HIS A 368 34.35 -6.41 -7.18
CA HIS A 368 35.44 -6.29 -8.17
C HIS A 368 36.83 -6.46 -7.57
N LYS A 369 37.06 -6.07 -6.31
CA LYS A 369 38.33 -6.33 -5.61
C LYS A 369 38.52 -7.81 -5.24
N THR A 370 37.44 -8.57 -5.10
CA THR A 370 37.49 -9.98 -4.68
C THR A 370 37.66 -10.92 -5.88
N GLU A 371 37.12 -10.58 -7.04
CA GLU A 371 37.33 -11.31 -8.31
C GLU A 371 38.66 -10.96 -9.00
N GLY A 372 39.33 -9.89 -8.57
CA GLY A 372 40.59 -9.40 -9.14
C GLY A 372 41.87 -9.86 -8.43
N GLN A 373 41.82 -10.77 -7.46
CA GLN A 373 43.02 -11.37 -6.86
C GLN A 373 43.29 -12.75 -7.49
N PRO A 374 44.35 -12.91 -8.31
CA PRO A 374 44.89 -14.24 -8.59
C PRO A 374 45.44 -14.83 -7.29
N GLU A 375 45.28 -16.14 -7.12
CA GLU A 375 45.92 -16.89 -6.03
C GLU A 375 47.43 -16.63 -6.02
N ASP A 376 47.94 -16.05 -4.93
CA ASP A 376 49.31 -16.33 -4.47
C ASP A 376 49.19 -17.15 -3.20
N ARG A 377 49.12 -18.48 -3.38
CA ARG A 377 49.45 -19.45 -2.33
C ARG A 377 50.98 -19.55 -2.23
N PRO A 378 51.56 -19.50 -1.02
CA PRO A 378 52.96 -19.86 -0.82
C PRO A 378 53.21 -21.35 -1.08
#